data_AF-A0A2H0B591-F1
#
_entry.id   AF-A0A2H0B591-F1
#
_cell.length_a   1.000
_cell.length_b   1.000
_cell.length_c   1.000
_cell.angle_alpha   90.00
_cell.angle_beta   90.00
_cell.angle_gamma   90.00
#
_symmetry.space_group_name_H-M   'P 1'
#
loop_
_entity.id
_entity.type
_entity.pdbx_description
1 polymer ?
#
loop_
_entity_poly.entity_id
_entity_poly.type
_entity_poly.pdbx_seq_one_letter_code
_entity_poly.pdbx_strand_id
1 'polypeptide(L)'
;LRRRWLEIIALVISLGIFVMASFGILPTEAFGYRLLAGNLFIFITGSLIYDIRHSKNAKISKYVVSTAWLGLVVLAIILKISGNLQVPLNGPVIFGFLILVPIIWLLSGIKNRRNWDDFFSILSYGVFLNHYWLLWVLDWLNIYPQPNMIEKWIRFGIVIPISLLLSWISYSLIDKRITQFRRLKRN
;
A
#
# COMPACT_ATOMS: atom_id res chain seq x y z
N LEU A 1 17.24 15.27 -3.01
CA LEU A 1 17.70 14.92 -1.65
C LEU A 1 16.59 15.03 -0.61
N ARG A 2 15.92 16.19 -0.45
CA ARG A 2 14.83 16.39 0.55
C ARG A 2 13.66 15.40 0.44
N ARG A 3 13.16 15.11 -0.77
CA ARG A 3 12.04 14.17 -1.00
C ARG A 3 12.33 12.76 -0.48
N ARG A 4 13.52 12.22 -0.74
CA ARG A 4 13.88 10.84 -0.39
C ARG A 4 13.93 10.61 1.12
N TRP A 5 14.41 11.60 1.87
CA TRP A 5 14.40 11.53 3.33
C TRP A 5 12.97 11.51 3.88
N LEU A 6 12.04 12.27 3.30
CA LEU A 6 10.63 12.21 3.68
C LEU A 6 10.01 10.83 3.42
N GLU A 7 10.33 10.20 2.29
CA GLU A 7 9.90 8.83 1.97
C GLU A 7 10.46 7.82 2.99
N ILE A 8 11.74 7.91 3.33
CA ILE A 8 12.37 7.02 4.32
C ILE A 8 11.75 7.21 5.70
N ILE A 9 11.56 8.46 6.15
CA ILE A 9 10.93 8.78 7.44
C ILE A 9 9.50 8.23 7.48
N ALA A 10 8.71 8.48 6.43
CA ALA A 10 7.35 7.98 6.34
C ALA A 10 7.28 6.45 6.32
N LEU A 11 8.23 5.79 5.65
CA LEU A 11 8.36 4.32 5.65
C LEU A 11 8.65 3.79 7.04
N VAL A 12 9.61 4.40 7.77
CA VAL A 12 9.97 3.98 9.13
C VAL A 12 8.81 4.18 10.09
N ILE A 13 8.13 5.33 10.03
CA ILE A 13 6.95 5.61 10.86
C ILE A 13 5.85 4.59 10.56
N SER A 14 5.59 4.34 9.27
CA SER A 14 4.55 3.39 8.85
C SER A 14 4.85 1.95 9.30
N LEU A 15 6.10 1.50 9.16
CA LEU A 15 6.54 0.20 9.68
C LEU A 15 6.42 0.14 11.21
N GLY A 16 6.77 1.21 11.92
CA GLY A 16 6.61 1.28 13.38
C GLY A 16 5.14 1.12 13.80
N ILE A 17 4.23 1.81 13.11
CA ILE A 17 2.78 1.69 13.32
C ILE A 17 2.31 0.26 13.05
N PHE A 18 2.77 -0.34 11.94
CA PHE A 18 2.45 -1.72 11.58
C PHE A 18 2.93 -2.69 12.67
N VAL A 19 4.17 -2.58 13.12
CA VAL A 19 4.74 -3.41 14.19
C VAL A 19 3.93 -3.28 15.47
N MET A 20 3.64 -2.05 15.92
CA MET A 20 2.81 -1.83 17.12
C MET A 20 1.42 -2.46 16.97
N ALA A 21 0.81 -2.35 15.79
CA ALA A 21 -0.47 -2.99 15.49
C ALA A 21 -0.37 -4.52 15.48
N SER A 22 0.73 -5.10 14.98
CA SER A 22 0.94 -6.55 14.95
C SER A 22 1.09 -7.17 16.34
N PHE A 23 1.57 -6.42 17.32
CA PHE A 23 1.63 -6.84 18.74
C PHE A 23 0.38 -6.44 19.54
N GLY A 24 -0.63 -5.85 18.91
CA GLY A 24 -1.88 -5.44 19.58
C GLY A 24 -1.75 -4.18 20.45
N ILE A 25 -0.63 -3.45 20.39
CA ILE A 25 -0.46 -2.15 21.06
C ILE A 25 -1.39 -1.11 20.42
N LEU A 26 -1.55 -1.18 19.11
CA LEU A 26 -2.55 -0.41 18.35
C LEU A 26 -3.64 -1.34 17.84
N PRO A 27 -4.87 -0.83 17.57
CA PRO A 27 -5.95 -1.62 17.00
C PRO A 27 -5.50 -2.30 15.68
N THR A 28 -5.29 -3.61 15.73
CA THR A 28 -4.72 -4.38 14.61
C THR A 28 -5.58 -4.32 13.37
N GLU A 29 -6.91 -4.31 13.53
CA GLU A 29 -7.80 -4.14 12.39
C GLU A 29 -7.54 -2.82 11.68
N ALA A 30 -7.54 -1.71 12.42
CA ALA A 30 -7.40 -0.37 11.84
C ALA A 30 -5.99 -0.15 11.27
N PHE A 31 -4.95 -0.37 12.07
CA PHE A 31 -3.58 0.00 11.69
C PHE A 31 -2.80 -1.13 11.03
N GLY A 32 -3.21 -2.39 11.18
CA GLY A 32 -2.52 -3.54 10.59
C GLY A 32 -2.83 -3.75 9.11
N TYR A 33 -3.99 -3.29 8.61
CA TYR A 33 -4.33 -3.50 7.19
C TYR A 33 -5.28 -2.45 6.56
N ARG A 34 -6.12 -1.76 7.36
CA ARG A 34 -7.17 -0.86 6.82
C ARG A 34 -6.64 0.53 6.51
N LEU A 35 -5.92 1.11 7.45
CA LEU A 35 -5.46 2.48 7.36
C LEU A 35 -4.14 2.59 6.62
N LEU A 36 -4.00 3.68 5.88
CA LEU A 36 -2.77 4.02 5.17
C LEU A 36 -1.59 4.13 6.13
N ALA A 37 -1.79 4.65 7.35
CA ALA A 37 -0.71 4.88 8.30
C ALA A 37 0.17 3.64 8.55
N GLY A 38 -0.42 2.45 8.68
CA GLY A 38 0.33 1.21 8.86
C GLY A 38 0.67 0.45 7.58
N ASN A 39 0.16 0.84 6.41
CA ASN A 39 0.40 0.15 5.14
C ASN A 39 1.16 1.01 4.11
N LEU A 40 1.43 2.27 4.43
CA LEU A 40 2.12 3.21 3.56
C LEU A 40 3.51 2.71 3.15
N PHE A 41 4.18 1.96 4.03
CA PHE A 41 5.48 1.35 3.73
C PHE A 41 5.45 0.47 2.48
N ILE A 42 4.32 -0.18 2.15
CA ILE A 42 4.17 -1.01 0.95
C ILE A 42 4.29 -0.15 -0.31
N PHE A 43 3.55 0.96 -0.35
CA PHE A 43 3.57 1.91 -1.47
C PHE A 43 4.92 2.60 -1.62
N ILE A 44 5.52 3.02 -0.50
CA ILE A 44 6.84 3.66 -0.52
C ILE A 44 7.90 2.66 -1.00
N THR A 45 7.84 1.40 -0.57
CA THR A 45 8.75 0.35 -1.04
C THR A 45 8.67 0.19 -2.56
N GLY A 46 7.46 0.13 -3.13
CA GLY A 46 7.27 0.09 -4.58
C GLY A 46 7.88 1.31 -5.29
N SER A 47 7.64 2.52 -4.75
CA SER A 47 8.24 3.75 -5.29
C SER A 47 9.77 3.76 -5.20
N LEU A 48 10.35 3.22 -4.13
CA LEU A 48 11.81 3.13 -3.97
C LEU A 48 12.41 2.12 -4.95
N ILE A 49 11.75 0.98 -5.19
CA ILE A 49 12.17 0.00 -6.22
C ILE A 49 12.21 0.65 -7.60
N TYR A 50 11.18 1.43 -7.93
CA TYR A 50 11.15 2.21 -9.16
C TYR A 50 12.35 3.17 -9.27
N ASP A 51 12.60 3.94 -8.21
CA ASP A 51 13.71 4.89 -8.12
C ASP A 51 15.09 4.20 -8.28
N ILE A 52 15.26 3.00 -7.75
CA ILE A 52 16.51 2.24 -7.83
C ILE A 52 16.90 1.93 -9.27
N ARG A 53 15.92 1.63 -10.12
CA ARG A 53 16.16 1.27 -11.52
C ARG A 53 16.37 2.49 -12.43
N HIS A 54 15.85 3.66 -12.05
CA HIS A 54 15.80 4.84 -12.90
C HIS A 54 16.67 6.01 -12.44
N SER A 55 17.22 5.97 -11.21
CA SER A 55 18.04 7.05 -10.64
C SER A 55 19.53 6.70 -10.61
N LYS A 56 20.40 7.67 -10.92
CA LYS A 56 21.87 7.52 -10.84
C LYS A 56 22.39 7.27 -9.42
N ASN A 57 21.63 7.63 -8.37
CA ASN A 57 22.03 7.42 -6.97
C ASN A 57 21.03 6.49 -6.27
N ALA A 58 21.13 5.20 -6.55
CA ALA A 58 20.18 4.17 -6.08
C ALA A 58 20.63 3.42 -4.82
N LYS A 59 21.86 3.65 -4.33
CA LYS A 59 22.45 2.86 -3.23
C LYS A 59 21.60 2.91 -1.96
N ILE A 60 21.25 4.11 -1.49
CA ILE A 60 20.46 4.30 -0.27
C ILE A 60 19.10 3.60 -0.38
N SER A 61 18.38 3.81 -1.50
CA SER A 61 17.08 3.19 -1.73
C SER A 61 17.18 1.67 -1.72
N LYS A 62 18.23 1.09 -2.32
CA LYS A 62 18.48 -0.35 -2.29
C LYS A 62 18.68 -0.86 -0.88
N TYR A 63 19.52 -0.20 -0.08
CA TYR A 63 19.70 -0.56 1.33
C TYR A 63 18.38 -0.49 2.10
N VAL A 64 17.62 0.60 1.97
CA VAL A 64 16.34 0.78 2.67
C VAL A 64 15.34 -0.33 2.33
N VAL A 65 15.17 -0.64 1.04
CA VAL A 65 14.25 -1.71 0.60
C VAL A 65 14.72 -3.07 1.12
N SER A 66 16.01 -3.39 1.01
CA SER A 66 16.55 -4.64 1.53
C SER A 66 16.42 -4.77 3.05
N THR A 67 16.68 -3.69 3.79
CA THR A 67 16.52 -3.68 5.25
C THR A 67 15.06 -3.78 5.67
N ALA A 68 14.13 -3.14 4.96
CA ALA A 68 12.70 -3.26 5.24
C ALA A 68 12.18 -4.69 4.97
N TRP A 69 12.62 -5.29 3.86
CA TRP A 69 12.27 -6.67 3.53
C TRP A 69 12.83 -7.66 4.55
N LEU A 70 14.11 -7.57 4.90
CA LEU A 70 14.71 -8.40 5.95
C LEU A 70 14.06 -8.16 7.31
N GLY A 71 13.78 -6.90 7.65
CA GLY A 71 13.08 -6.54 8.89
C GLY A 71 11.71 -7.21 9.00
N LEU A 72 10.96 -7.30 7.90
CA LEU A 72 9.69 -8.02 7.88
C LEU A 72 9.83 -9.54 7.91
N VAL A 73 10.92 -10.11 7.37
CA VAL A 73 11.25 -11.53 7.59
C VAL A 73 11.48 -11.80 9.08
N VAL A 74 12.28 -10.96 9.74
CA VAL A 74 12.54 -11.08 11.19
C VAL A 74 11.24 -10.92 11.97
N LEU A 75 10.42 -9.90 11.65
CA LEU A 75 9.13 -9.70 12.28
C LEU A 75 8.21 -10.92 12.10
N ALA A 76 8.16 -11.51 10.90
CA ALA A 76 7.37 -12.72 10.64
C ALA A 76 7.77 -13.87 11.55
N ILE A 77 9.07 -14.07 11.77
CA ILE A 77 9.61 -15.10 12.66
C ILE A 77 9.22 -14.80 14.12
N ILE A 78 9.39 -13.56 14.57
CA ILE A 78 9.01 -13.15 15.93
C ILE A 78 7.51 -13.33 16.17
N LEU A 79 6.66 -12.93 15.22
CA LEU A 79 5.21 -13.11 15.32
C LEU A 79 4.80 -14.59 15.29
N LYS A 80 5.53 -15.43 14.54
CA LYS A 80 5.30 -16.88 14.53
C LYS A 80 5.62 -17.50 15.88
N ILE A 81 6.76 -17.13 16.49
CA ILE A 81 7.19 -17.65 17.80
C ILE A 81 6.28 -17.16 18.91
N SER A 82 5.86 -15.89 18.87
CA SER A 82 4.97 -15.29 19.87
C SER A 82 3.49 -15.67 19.72
N GLY A 83 3.13 -16.47 18.72
CA GLY A 83 1.73 -16.83 18.42
C GLY A 83 0.90 -15.71 17.77
N ASN A 84 1.43 -14.48 17.68
CA ASN A 84 0.75 -13.31 17.12
C ASN A 84 0.60 -13.31 15.59
N LEU A 85 1.22 -14.27 14.89
CA LEU A 85 1.04 -14.42 13.45
C LEU A 85 -0.39 -14.83 13.08
N GLN A 86 -1.08 -15.51 14.00
CA GLN A 86 -2.47 -15.95 13.81
C GLN A 86 -3.49 -14.84 14.05
N VAL A 87 -3.05 -13.71 14.64
CA VAL A 87 -3.90 -12.51 14.75
C VAL A 87 -4.38 -12.15 13.34
N PRO A 88 -5.69 -11.90 13.16
CA PRO A 88 -6.27 -11.69 11.84
C PRO A 88 -5.47 -10.67 11.03
N LEU A 89 -5.15 -11.05 9.79
CA LEU A 89 -4.56 -10.20 8.74
C LEU A 89 -3.06 -9.87 8.86
N ASN A 90 -2.40 -10.13 10.00
CA ASN A 90 -0.93 -10.04 10.12
C ASN A 90 -0.23 -10.96 9.10
N GLY A 91 -0.60 -12.24 9.08
CA GLY A 91 -0.04 -13.23 8.16
C GLY A 91 -0.18 -12.85 6.68
N PRO A 92 -1.40 -12.59 6.18
CA PRO A 92 -1.64 -12.19 4.79
C PRO A 92 -0.86 -10.93 4.36
N VAL A 93 -0.78 -9.89 5.19
CA VAL A 93 -0.07 -8.64 4.84
C VAL A 93 1.43 -8.88 4.75
N ILE A 94 2.02 -9.55 5.73
CA ILE A 94 3.45 -9.88 5.74
C ILE A 94 3.80 -10.79 4.56
N PHE A 95 3.01 -11.85 4.35
CA PHE A 95 3.21 -12.78 3.24
C PHE A 95 3.10 -12.08 1.88
N GLY A 96 2.07 -11.24 1.72
CA GLY A 96 1.90 -10.41 0.54
C GLY A 96 3.11 -9.54 0.28
N PHE A 97 3.62 -8.83 1.29
CA PHE A 97 4.81 -8.00 1.13
C PHE A 97 6.07 -8.81 0.78
N LEU A 98 6.32 -9.91 1.49
CA LEU A 98 7.51 -10.74 1.30
C LEU A 98 7.59 -11.36 -0.10
N ILE A 99 6.45 -11.67 -0.70
CA ILE A 99 6.35 -12.19 -2.08
C ILE A 99 6.33 -11.07 -3.12
N LEU A 100 5.55 -10.01 -2.87
CA LEU A 100 5.31 -8.96 -3.84
C LEU A 100 6.57 -8.12 -4.08
N VAL A 101 7.40 -7.88 -3.06
CA VAL A 101 8.65 -7.12 -3.21
C VAL A 101 9.63 -7.79 -4.19
N PRO A 102 9.98 -9.08 -4.06
CA PRO A 102 10.76 -9.80 -5.07
C PRO A 102 10.14 -9.77 -6.46
N ILE A 103 8.82 -9.97 -6.57
CA ILE A 103 8.12 -9.94 -7.86
C ILE A 103 8.27 -8.56 -8.52
N ILE A 104 7.97 -7.49 -7.78
CA ILE A 104 8.11 -6.11 -8.28
C ILE A 104 9.58 -5.81 -8.60
N TRP A 105 10.53 -6.29 -7.81
CA TRP A 105 11.96 -6.13 -8.09
C TRP A 105 12.37 -6.74 -9.43
N LEU A 106 11.86 -7.93 -9.75
CA LEU A 106 12.09 -8.60 -11.03
C LEU A 106 11.40 -7.85 -12.18
N LEU A 107 10.11 -7.53 -12.02
CA LEU A 107 9.33 -6.81 -13.04
C LEU A 107 9.90 -5.41 -13.34
N SER A 108 10.43 -4.72 -12.33
CA SER A 108 11.07 -3.41 -12.49
C SER A 108 12.32 -3.44 -13.39
N GLY A 109 12.89 -4.62 -13.66
CA GLY A 109 14.01 -4.79 -14.57
C GLY A 109 13.62 -4.79 -16.05
N ILE A 110 12.33 -4.88 -16.37
CA ILE A 110 11.83 -4.88 -17.74
C ILE A 110 11.92 -3.45 -18.30
N LYS A 111 12.73 -3.27 -19.35
CA LYS A 111 13.03 -1.94 -19.93
C LYS A 111 11.84 -1.25 -20.59
N ASN A 112 10.79 -1.99 -20.94
CA ASN A 112 9.67 -1.47 -21.72
C ASN A 112 8.56 -0.93 -20.81
N ARG A 113 8.79 0.25 -20.23
CA ARG A 113 7.78 0.97 -19.45
C ARG A 113 6.59 1.28 -20.34
N ARG A 114 5.40 0.83 -19.93
CA ARG A 114 4.16 1.19 -20.61
C ARG A 114 3.50 2.35 -19.87
N ASN A 115 2.78 3.21 -20.59
CA ASN A 115 1.97 4.28 -19.98
C ASN A 115 0.96 3.73 -18.95
N TRP A 116 0.63 2.45 -19.06
CA TRP A 116 -0.19 1.70 -18.12
C TRP A 116 0.43 1.58 -16.72
N ASP A 117 1.75 1.52 -16.59
CA ASP A 117 2.41 1.34 -15.28
C ASP A 117 2.14 2.53 -14.36
N ASP A 118 2.22 3.75 -14.90
CA ASP A 118 1.90 4.98 -14.18
C ASP A 118 0.41 5.07 -13.85
N PHE A 119 -0.43 4.67 -14.81
CA PHE A 119 -1.88 4.66 -14.63
C PHE A 119 -2.30 3.70 -13.50
N PHE A 120 -1.81 2.46 -13.49
CA PHE A 120 -2.10 1.48 -12.45
C PHE A 120 -1.46 1.85 -11.10
N SER A 121 -0.31 2.53 -11.09
CA SER A 121 0.27 3.06 -9.87
C SER A 121 -0.65 4.08 -9.19
N ILE A 122 -1.28 4.97 -9.96
CA ILE A 122 -2.19 5.98 -9.40
C ILE A 122 -3.53 5.33 -9.02
N LEU A 123 -4.03 4.43 -9.88
CA LEU A 123 -5.30 3.76 -9.67
C LEU A 123 -5.26 2.89 -8.40
N SER A 124 -4.18 2.13 -8.19
CA SER A 124 -4.02 1.27 -7.00
C SER A 124 -4.04 2.06 -5.69
N TYR A 125 -3.39 3.23 -5.66
CA TYR A 125 -3.42 4.12 -4.49
C TYR A 125 -4.82 4.63 -4.20
N GLY A 126 -5.55 5.13 -5.21
CA GLY A 126 -6.92 5.62 -5.01
C GLY A 126 -7.89 4.49 -4.63
N VAL A 127 -7.74 3.29 -5.19
CA VAL A 127 -8.54 2.12 -4.80
C VAL A 127 -8.28 1.76 -3.34
N PHE A 128 -7.02 1.75 -2.91
CA PHE A 128 -6.65 1.50 -1.52
C PHE A 128 -7.28 2.52 -0.55
N LEU A 129 -7.35 3.81 -0.90
CA LEU A 129 -8.02 4.78 -0.05
C LEU A 129 -9.54 4.62 -0.03
N ASN A 130 -10.15 4.39 -1.18
CA ASN A 130 -11.60 4.45 -1.32
C ASN A 130 -12.31 3.17 -0.84
N HIS A 131 -11.70 1.99 -1.01
CA HIS A 131 -12.39 0.72 -0.74
C HIS A 131 -12.82 0.58 0.72
N TYR A 132 -11.99 1.02 1.67
CA TYR A 132 -12.32 0.90 3.08
C TYR A 132 -13.36 1.93 3.53
N TRP A 133 -13.27 3.16 3.00
CA TRP A 133 -14.31 4.17 3.20
C TRP A 133 -15.67 3.70 2.65
N LEU A 134 -15.69 3.04 1.48
CA LEU A 134 -16.91 2.46 0.93
C LEU A 134 -17.47 1.34 1.80
N LEU A 135 -16.62 0.48 2.35
CA LEU A 135 -17.06 -0.55 3.30
C LEU A 135 -17.76 0.08 4.51
N TRP A 136 -17.20 1.15 5.08
CA TRP A 136 -17.85 1.90 6.16
C TRP A 136 -19.18 2.53 5.76
N VAL A 137 -19.28 3.10 4.55
CA VAL A 137 -20.55 3.66 4.07
C VAL A 137 -21.61 2.56 3.91
N LEU A 138 -21.25 1.39 3.38
CA LEU A 138 -22.16 0.26 3.27
C LEU A 138 -22.60 -0.28 4.64
N ASP A 139 -21.68 -0.32 5.61
CA ASP A 139 -22.00 -0.68 6.99
C ASP A 139 -22.94 0.34 7.65
N TRP A 140 -22.69 1.64 7.44
CA TRP A 140 -23.53 2.71 7.98
C TRP A 140 -24.94 2.73 7.38
N LEU A 141 -25.06 2.47 6.08
CA LEU A 141 -26.36 2.33 5.40
C LEU A 141 -27.05 0.98 5.67
N ASN A 142 -26.43 0.12 6.48
CA ASN A 142 -26.91 -1.22 6.82
C ASN A 142 -27.17 -2.11 5.59
N ILE A 143 -26.35 -1.95 4.54
CA ILE A 143 -26.45 -2.71 3.29
C ILE A 143 -25.56 -3.95 3.42
N TYR A 144 -26.17 -5.13 3.63
CA TYR A 144 -25.50 -6.43 3.87
C TYR A 144 -24.59 -6.50 5.12
N PRO A 145 -25.05 -6.09 6.32
CA PRO A 145 -24.24 -5.94 7.53
C PRO A 145 -23.71 -7.28 8.11
N GLN A 146 -24.34 -8.40 7.78
CA GLN A 146 -24.05 -9.74 8.31
C GLN A 146 -23.84 -10.72 7.16
N PRO A 147 -22.74 -10.58 6.42
CA PRO A 147 -22.71 -11.14 5.09
C PRO A 147 -22.51 -12.66 5.18
N ASN A 148 -23.57 -13.40 4.90
CA ASN A 148 -23.46 -14.77 4.43
C ASN A 148 -22.58 -14.80 3.17
N MET A 149 -22.16 -15.99 2.72
CA MET A 149 -21.20 -16.10 1.62
C MET A 149 -21.63 -15.33 0.36
N ILE A 150 -22.93 -15.34 0.03
CA ILE A 150 -23.48 -14.65 -1.14
C ILE A 150 -23.37 -13.13 -0.98
N GLU A 151 -23.77 -12.61 0.18
CA GLU A 151 -23.67 -11.19 0.51
C GLU A 151 -22.22 -10.67 0.50
N LYS A 152 -21.24 -11.50 0.90
CA LYS A 152 -19.81 -11.13 0.79
C LYS A 152 -19.41 -10.91 -0.67
N TRP A 153 -19.82 -11.80 -1.57
CA TRP A 153 -19.53 -11.68 -3.00
C TRP A 153 -20.23 -10.48 -3.63
N ILE A 154 -21.47 -10.19 -3.24
CA ILE A 154 -22.19 -9.00 -3.70
C ILE A 154 -21.46 -7.73 -3.21
N ARG A 155 -21.10 -7.66 -1.92
CA ARG A 155 -20.32 -6.55 -1.37
C ARG A 155 -19.01 -6.35 -2.13
N PHE A 156 -18.26 -7.42 -2.40
CA PHE A 156 -17.03 -7.36 -3.17
C PHE A 156 -17.28 -6.85 -4.61
N GLY A 157 -18.34 -7.35 -5.26
CA GLY A 157 -18.79 -6.93 -6.58
C GLY A 157 -19.25 -5.48 -6.65
N ILE A 158 -19.63 -4.85 -5.54
CA ILE A 158 -19.96 -3.43 -5.45
C ILE A 158 -18.70 -2.61 -5.14
N VAL A 159 -17.96 -2.98 -4.10
CA VAL A 159 -16.83 -2.20 -3.58
C VAL A 159 -15.73 -2.05 -4.62
N ILE A 160 -15.38 -3.10 -5.37
CA ILE A 160 -14.32 -3.02 -6.38
C ILE A 160 -14.63 -2.02 -7.49
N PRO A 161 -15.73 -2.15 -8.26
CA PRO A 161 -15.98 -1.24 -9.37
C PRO A 161 -16.21 0.19 -8.88
N ILE A 162 -16.86 0.39 -7.72
CA ILE A 162 -17.02 1.75 -7.18
C ILE A 162 -15.68 2.31 -6.71
N SER A 163 -14.80 1.52 -6.09
CA SER A 163 -13.45 1.97 -5.71
C SER A 163 -12.61 2.35 -6.93
N LEU A 164 -12.71 1.58 -8.02
CA LEU A 164 -12.04 1.87 -9.28
C LEU A 164 -12.58 3.15 -9.91
N LEU A 165 -13.90 3.32 -9.92
CA LEU A 165 -14.57 4.53 -10.42
C LEU A 165 -14.15 5.76 -9.60
N LEU A 166 -14.23 5.69 -8.27
CA LEU A 166 -13.82 6.78 -7.37
C LEU A 166 -12.32 7.08 -7.49
N SER A 167 -11.48 6.06 -7.65
CA SER A 167 -10.05 6.24 -7.90
C SER A 167 -9.81 6.98 -9.21
N TRP A 168 -10.52 6.60 -10.28
CA TRP A 168 -10.45 7.29 -11.57
C TRP A 168 -10.98 8.73 -11.53
N ILE A 169 -12.09 8.97 -10.83
CA ILE A 169 -12.65 10.31 -10.59
C ILE A 169 -11.63 11.17 -9.82
N SER A 170 -11.09 10.64 -8.72
CA SER A 170 -10.08 11.34 -7.91
C SER A 170 -8.85 11.70 -8.73
N TYR A 171 -8.37 10.76 -9.55
CA TYR A 171 -7.25 11.01 -10.46
C TYR A 171 -7.56 12.12 -11.48
N SER A 172 -8.71 12.04 -12.15
CA SER A 172 -9.06 12.97 -13.23
C SER A 172 -9.33 14.40 -12.74
N LEU A 173 -9.92 14.54 -11.55
CA LEU A 173 -10.27 15.84 -10.97
C LEU A 173 -9.14 16.49 -10.18
N ILE A 174 -8.36 15.70 -9.42
CA ILE A 174 -7.37 16.23 -8.48
C ILE A 174 -5.96 16.04 -9.03
N ASP A 175 -5.52 14.79 -9.19
CA ASP A 175 -4.11 14.49 -9.47
C ASP A 175 -3.66 14.96 -10.85
N LYS A 176 -4.52 14.82 -11.86
CA LYS A 176 -4.23 15.31 -13.23
C LYS A 176 -4.03 16.83 -13.22
N ARG A 177 -4.88 17.57 -12.49
CA ARG A 177 -4.79 19.04 -12.39
C ARG A 177 -3.52 19.46 -11.64
N ILE A 178 -3.25 18.86 -10.48
CA ILE A 178 -2.03 19.15 -9.70
C ILE A 178 -0.77 18.87 -10.53
N THR A 179 -0.76 17.78 -11.28
CA THR A 179 0.38 17.41 -12.14
C THR A 179 0.57 18.42 -13.27
N GLN A 180 -0.50 18.90 -13.89
CA GLN A 180 -0.45 19.97 -14.90
C GLN A 180 0.10 21.27 -14.29
N PHE A 181 -0.38 21.69 -13.12
CA PHE A 181 0.14 22.86 -12.41
C PHE A 181 1.63 22.73 -12.06
N ARG A 182 2.08 21.55 -11.62
CA ARG A 182 3.49 21.30 -11.33
C ARG A 182 4.38 21.34 -12.57
N ARG A 183 3.88 20.93 -13.73
CA ARG A 183 4.61 21.01 -15.00
C ARG A 183 4.75 22.46 -15.47
N LEU A 184 3.69 23.25 -15.34
CA LEU A 184 3.70 24.68 -15.70
C LEU A 184 4.68 25.49 -14.86
N LYS A 185 4.81 25.19 -13.56
CA LYS A 185 5.73 25.92 -12.66
C LYS A 185 7.20 25.52 -12.79
N ARG A 186 7.51 24.52 -13.62
CA ARG A 186 8.85 23.97 -13.84
C ARG A 186 9.48 24.42 -15.15
N ASN A 187 8.69 25.04 -16.02
CA ASN A 187 9.10 25.77 -17.21
C ASN A 187 9.11 27.27 -16.88
#